data_AF-A0A0G0QRE8-F1
#
_entry.id   AF-A0A0G0QRE8-F1
#
_cell.length_a   1.000
_cell.length_b   1.000
_cell.length_c   1.000
_cell.angle_alpha   90.00
_cell.angle_beta   90.00
_cell.angle_gamma   90.00
#
_symmetry.space_group_name_H-M   'P 1'
#
loop_
_entity.id
_entity.type
_entity.pdbx_description
1 polymer ?
#
loop_
_entity_poly.entity_id
_entity_poly.type
_entity_poly.pdbx_seq_one_letter_code
_entity_poly.pdbx_strand_id
1 'polypeptide(L)'
;MQYAIDELKADAILEMDADFQHPPRFVKPMVEAYLSGAEYVIGSRYIEGGSVPKEWAASRKAISFFGNLFIRTVLLNFKIHDLTTGFRLSKVRGVLDKIELVKLRDLDKFAYKVDLLYQSLKNSKKTVEVPLEFASRTKDKSKFNWKEMVATFKLAIILGIKDKQRFIKFGVVGFTGFLVNYLGLEFLKRMGLTTYWATLFATEMSIISNFILNNIWTFKDKTITSVKDVIMQFAKFNLSSLFAVIVQPLVVNGATTLFGDTSLIRLAGLLFALFLVVVPYNYIVYNLFIWRTWKIPKFFKRD
;
A
#
# COMPACT_ATOMS: atom_id res chain seq x y z
N MET A 1 -9.86 22.69 -11.17
CA MET A 1 -9.66 22.56 -9.71
C MET A 1 -8.92 23.75 -9.13
N GLN A 2 -7.70 24.06 -9.59
CA GLN A 2 -6.90 25.17 -9.07
C GLN A 2 -7.69 26.49 -8.98
N TYR A 3 -8.35 26.89 -10.07
CA TYR A 3 -9.21 28.07 -10.09
C TYR A 3 -10.31 28.06 -9.00
N ALA A 4 -10.94 26.91 -8.75
CA ALA A 4 -11.98 26.81 -7.72
C ALA A 4 -11.40 26.95 -6.30
N ILE A 5 -10.16 26.51 -6.07
CA ILE A 5 -9.48 26.65 -4.78
C ILE A 5 -8.97 28.08 -4.60
N ASP A 6 -8.27 28.62 -5.60
CA ASP A 6 -7.52 29.86 -5.47
C ASP A 6 -8.40 31.09 -5.67
N GLU A 7 -9.30 31.09 -6.65
CA GLU A 7 -10.12 32.24 -7.00
C GLU A 7 -11.49 32.19 -6.32
N LEU A 8 -12.17 31.04 -6.42
CA LEU A 8 -13.53 30.90 -5.88
C LEU A 8 -13.54 30.57 -4.38
N LYS A 9 -12.39 30.26 -3.77
CA LYS A 9 -12.25 29.86 -2.36
C LYS A 9 -13.22 28.75 -1.96
N ALA A 10 -13.42 27.77 -2.84
CA ALA A 10 -14.39 26.69 -2.63
C ALA A 10 -14.04 25.82 -1.41
N ASP A 11 -15.04 25.43 -0.63
CA ASP A 11 -14.87 24.48 0.48
C ASP A 11 -14.73 23.04 0.00
N ALA A 12 -15.36 22.72 -1.12
CA ALA A 12 -15.36 21.41 -1.75
C ALA A 12 -15.48 21.53 -3.28
N ILE A 13 -14.99 20.52 -3.98
CA ILE A 13 -15.04 20.44 -5.44
C ILE A 13 -15.67 19.13 -5.85
N LEU A 14 -16.71 19.21 -6.68
CA LEU A 14 -17.33 18.07 -7.34
C LEU A 14 -16.84 17.96 -8.78
N GLU A 15 -16.29 16.80 -9.12
CA GLU A 15 -15.91 16.40 -10.47
C GLU A 15 -17.06 15.67 -11.13
N MET A 16 -17.43 16.09 -12.34
CA MET A 16 -18.36 15.35 -13.20
C MET A 16 -18.03 15.59 -14.68
N ASP A 17 -18.17 14.54 -15.48
CA ASP A 17 -18.12 14.63 -16.94
C ASP A 17 -19.36 15.39 -17.49
N ALA A 18 -19.15 16.19 -18.54
CA ALA A 18 -20.18 17.02 -19.17
C ALA A 18 -21.02 16.29 -20.23
N ASP A 19 -20.85 14.97 -20.38
CA ASP A 19 -21.53 14.13 -21.38
C ASP A 19 -22.83 13.48 -20.85
N PHE A 20 -23.32 13.98 -19.70
CA PHE A 20 -24.52 13.50 -18.99
C PHE A 20 -24.49 12.03 -18.55
N GLN A 21 -23.34 11.36 -18.63
CA GLN A 21 -23.19 10.02 -18.06
C GLN A 21 -23.26 10.02 -16.53
N HIS A 22 -22.99 11.17 -15.90
CA HIS A 22 -23.26 11.45 -14.50
C HIS A 22 -24.56 12.26 -14.39
N PRO A 23 -25.70 11.65 -14.08
CA PRO A 23 -26.96 12.38 -14.01
C PRO A 23 -26.90 13.43 -12.88
N PRO A 24 -27.24 14.72 -13.15
CA PRO A 24 -27.17 15.78 -12.15
C PRO A 24 -27.97 15.53 -10.87
N ARG A 25 -29.00 14.66 -10.93
CA ARG A 25 -29.75 14.22 -9.73
C ARG A 25 -28.86 13.62 -8.64
N PHE A 26 -27.71 13.03 -9.00
CA PHE A 26 -26.77 12.45 -8.03
C PHE A 26 -25.87 13.49 -7.36
N VAL A 27 -25.87 14.75 -7.80
CA VAL A 27 -25.14 15.84 -7.14
C VAL A 27 -25.62 16.03 -5.71
N LYS A 28 -26.94 16.04 -5.48
CA LYS A 28 -27.54 16.24 -4.16
C LYS A 28 -27.07 15.16 -3.15
N PRO A 29 -27.19 13.85 -3.43
CA PRO A 29 -26.64 12.80 -2.57
C PRO A 29 -25.14 12.94 -2.26
N MET A 30 -24.33 13.36 -3.24
CA MET A 30 -22.89 13.58 -3.02
C MET A 30 -22.63 14.71 -2.02
N VAL A 31 -23.38 15.81 -2.14
CA VAL A 31 -23.30 16.96 -1.23
C VAL A 31 -23.83 16.61 0.16
N GLU A 32 -24.91 15.86 0.27
CA GLU A 32 -25.46 15.38 1.55
C GLU A 32 -24.45 14.51 2.32
N ALA A 33 -23.74 13.63 1.60
CA ALA A 33 -22.66 12.82 2.19
C ALA A 33 -21.50 13.71 2.71
N TYR A 34 -21.12 14.74 1.95
CA TYR A 34 -20.12 15.72 2.37
C TYR A 34 -20.56 16.50 3.62
N LEU A 35 -21.78 17.02 3.64
CA LEU A 35 -22.35 17.73 4.79
C LEU A 35 -22.48 16.83 6.03
N SER A 36 -22.61 15.52 5.84
CA SER A 36 -22.57 14.49 6.89
C SER A 36 -21.14 14.15 7.36
N GLY A 37 -20.15 14.96 6.99
CA GLY A 37 -18.77 14.90 7.44
C GLY A 37 -17.84 14.01 6.61
N ALA A 38 -18.28 13.50 5.44
CA ALA A 38 -17.36 12.84 4.52
C ALA A 38 -16.38 13.87 3.92
N GLU A 39 -15.10 13.51 3.83
CA GLU A 39 -14.07 14.39 3.26
C GLU A 39 -13.78 14.05 1.80
N TYR A 40 -14.14 12.84 1.37
CA TYR A 40 -14.05 12.38 0.00
C TYR A 40 -15.23 11.45 -0.31
N VAL A 41 -16.00 11.78 -1.34
CA VAL A 41 -17.22 11.05 -1.73
C VAL A 41 -17.04 10.53 -3.15
N ILE A 42 -17.35 9.25 -3.36
CA ILE A 42 -17.18 8.57 -4.64
C ILE A 42 -18.54 8.08 -5.14
N GLY A 43 -18.97 8.57 -6.30
CA GLY A 43 -20.15 8.06 -7.00
C GLY A 43 -19.88 6.71 -7.63
N SER A 44 -20.44 5.65 -7.05
CA SER A 44 -20.01 4.27 -7.26
C SER A 44 -21.04 3.45 -8.02
N ARG A 45 -20.58 2.81 -9.10
CA ARG A 45 -21.42 1.96 -9.98
C ARG A 45 -21.57 0.53 -9.47
N TYR A 46 -20.74 0.14 -8.50
CA TYR A 46 -20.55 -1.25 -8.07
C TYR A 46 -20.96 -1.50 -6.62
N ILE A 47 -21.80 -0.63 -6.06
CA ILE A 47 -22.46 -0.81 -4.76
C ILE A 47 -23.97 -0.98 -4.95
N GLU A 48 -24.69 -1.36 -3.90
CA GLU A 48 -26.15 -1.44 -3.93
C GLU A 48 -26.78 -0.08 -4.35
N GLY A 49 -27.69 -0.12 -5.32
CA GLY A 49 -28.28 1.07 -5.96
C GLY A 49 -27.42 1.70 -7.07
N GLY A 50 -26.16 1.29 -7.23
CA GLY A 50 -25.31 1.68 -8.35
C GLY A 50 -25.52 0.79 -9.58
N SER A 51 -25.28 1.33 -10.77
CA SER A 51 -25.35 0.52 -12.00
C SER A 51 -24.49 1.06 -13.14
N VAL A 52 -24.15 0.17 -14.07
CA VAL A 52 -23.60 0.49 -15.39
C VAL A 52 -24.72 0.42 -16.45
N PRO A 53 -24.61 1.14 -17.58
CA PRO A 53 -25.62 1.13 -18.63
C PRO A 53 -25.96 -0.29 -19.09
N LYS A 54 -27.25 -0.60 -19.22
CA LYS A 54 -27.72 -1.94 -19.61
C LYS A 54 -27.33 -2.27 -21.05
N GLU A 55 -27.38 -1.26 -21.90
CA GLU A 55 -27.06 -1.20 -23.33
C GLU A 55 -25.57 -1.35 -23.65
N TRP A 56 -24.67 -1.33 -22.65
CA TRP A 56 -23.27 -1.66 -22.90
C TRP A 56 -23.09 -3.12 -23.32
N ALA A 57 -22.31 -3.33 -24.39
CA ALA A 57 -21.82 -4.64 -24.77
C ALA A 57 -21.14 -5.34 -23.57
N ALA A 58 -21.29 -6.66 -23.47
CA ALA A 58 -20.74 -7.45 -22.37
C ALA A 58 -19.22 -7.26 -22.24
N SER A 59 -18.50 -7.15 -23.36
CA SER A 59 -17.06 -6.85 -23.38
C SER A 59 -16.72 -5.52 -22.70
N ARG A 60 -17.52 -4.47 -22.92
CA ARG A 60 -17.32 -3.15 -22.29
C ARG A 60 -17.60 -3.22 -20.78
N LYS A 61 -18.65 -3.95 -20.37
CA LYS A 61 -18.94 -4.19 -18.95
C LYS A 61 -17.80 -4.94 -18.26
N ALA A 62 -17.27 -5.98 -18.91
CA ALA A 62 -16.13 -6.75 -18.43
C ALA A 62 -14.87 -5.86 -18.29
N ILE A 63 -14.51 -5.08 -19.31
CA ILE A 63 -13.37 -4.15 -19.25
C ILE A 63 -13.50 -3.17 -18.08
N SER A 64 -14.69 -2.59 -17.89
CA SER A 64 -14.94 -1.67 -16.77
C SER A 64 -14.77 -2.37 -15.42
N PHE A 65 -15.37 -3.55 -15.25
CA PHE A 65 -15.31 -4.31 -14.01
C PHE A 65 -13.88 -4.78 -13.69
N PHE A 66 -13.20 -5.42 -14.64
CA PHE A 66 -11.84 -5.93 -14.44
C PHE A 66 -10.81 -4.82 -14.34
N GLY A 67 -10.96 -3.71 -15.08
CA GLY A 67 -10.08 -2.55 -14.92
C GLY A 67 -10.21 -1.91 -13.54
N ASN A 68 -11.44 -1.83 -13.01
CA ASN A 68 -11.68 -1.39 -11.64
C ASN A 68 -11.11 -2.37 -10.61
N LEU A 69 -11.35 -3.67 -10.78
CA LEU A 69 -10.79 -4.71 -9.90
C LEU A 69 -9.26 -4.65 -9.88
N PHE A 70 -8.63 -4.49 -11.04
CA PHE A 70 -7.17 -4.36 -11.15
C PHE A 70 -6.64 -3.19 -10.31
N ILE A 71 -7.24 -2.01 -10.43
CA ILE A 71 -6.82 -0.83 -9.65
C ILE A 71 -7.02 -1.07 -8.15
N ARG A 72 -8.14 -1.69 -7.74
CA ARG A 72 -8.40 -2.06 -6.33
C ARG A 72 -7.33 -3.01 -5.80
N THR A 73 -6.95 -4.02 -6.58
CA THR A 73 -5.92 -5.00 -6.20
C THR A 73 -4.54 -4.36 -6.07
N VAL A 74 -4.10 -3.59 -7.06
CA VAL A 74 -2.76 -2.97 -7.06
C VAL A 74 -2.60 -1.96 -5.91
N LEU A 75 -3.66 -1.20 -5.61
CA LEU A 75 -3.67 -0.27 -4.48
C LEU A 75 -3.94 -0.96 -3.13
N LEU A 76 -4.33 -2.25 -3.12
CA LEU A 76 -4.83 -2.99 -1.96
C LEU A 76 -6.00 -2.28 -1.25
N ASN A 77 -6.86 -1.61 -2.01
CA ASN A 77 -8.03 -0.92 -1.48
C ASN A 77 -9.32 -1.62 -1.93
N PHE A 78 -9.71 -2.62 -1.15
CA PHE A 78 -10.96 -3.37 -1.39
C PHE A 78 -12.18 -2.78 -0.69
N LYS A 79 -11.99 -1.82 0.23
CA LYS A 79 -13.10 -1.16 0.95
C LYS A 79 -13.92 -0.26 0.03
N ILE A 80 -13.30 0.30 -1.00
CA ILE A 80 -13.94 1.10 -2.03
C ILE A 80 -14.19 0.21 -3.25
N HIS A 81 -15.40 0.24 -3.78
CA HIS A 81 -15.88 -0.60 -4.87
C HIS A 81 -15.71 0.04 -6.24
N ASP A 82 -15.64 1.37 -6.35
CA ASP A 82 -15.42 2.05 -7.63
C ASP A 82 -14.26 3.06 -7.60
N LEU A 83 -13.06 2.61 -7.99
CA LEU A 83 -11.85 3.44 -8.10
C LEU A 83 -11.67 4.04 -9.50
N THR A 84 -12.62 3.84 -10.41
CA THR A 84 -12.49 4.24 -11.82
C THR A 84 -13.51 5.27 -12.27
N THR A 85 -14.56 5.49 -11.47
CA THR A 85 -15.51 6.59 -11.66
C THR A 85 -14.83 7.96 -11.63
N GLY A 86 -15.30 8.87 -12.49
CA GLY A 86 -14.90 10.28 -12.48
C GLY A 86 -15.80 11.16 -11.63
N PHE A 87 -16.90 10.62 -11.07
CA PHE A 87 -17.86 11.37 -10.28
C PHE A 87 -17.46 11.40 -8.80
N ARG A 88 -16.81 12.47 -8.38
CA ARG A 88 -16.13 12.54 -7.07
C ARG A 88 -16.30 13.91 -6.45
N LEU A 89 -16.56 13.95 -5.15
CA LEU A 89 -16.56 15.18 -4.36
C LEU A 89 -15.40 15.14 -3.38
N SER A 90 -14.54 16.14 -3.44
CA SER A 90 -13.40 16.29 -2.54
C SER A 90 -13.52 17.55 -1.71
N LYS A 91 -13.35 17.42 -0.40
CA LYS A 91 -13.13 18.57 0.49
C LYS A 91 -11.83 19.28 0.10
N VAL A 92 -11.79 20.60 0.16
CA VAL A 92 -10.55 21.34 -0.11
C VAL A 92 -9.62 21.27 1.09
N ARG A 93 -10.07 21.76 2.24
CA ARG A 93 -9.26 21.84 3.46
C ARG A 93 -8.90 20.45 4.01
N GLY A 94 -7.61 20.19 4.10
CA GLY A 94 -7.03 18.95 4.61
C GLY A 94 -6.95 17.80 3.62
N VAL A 95 -7.52 17.92 2.42
CA VAL A 95 -7.52 16.89 1.37
C VAL A 95 -6.88 17.42 0.08
N LEU A 96 -7.57 18.29 -0.68
CA LEU A 96 -7.02 18.82 -1.93
C LEU A 96 -5.90 19.84 -1.72
N ASP A 97 -5.94 20.63 -0.66
CA ASP A 97 -4.91 21.63 -0.32
C ASP A 97 -3.53 21.02 -0.02
N LYS A 98 -3.48 19.71 0.29
CA LYS A 98 -2.25 18.93 0.48
C LYS A 98 -1.73 18.30 -0.80
N ILE A 99 -2.44 18.46 -1.92
CA ILE A 99 -2.08 17.89 -3.21
C ILE A 99 -1.50 19.01 -4.08
N GLU A 100 -0.26 18.84 -4.52
CA GLU A 100 0.32 19.71 -5.53
C GLU A 100 -0.28 19.38 -6.90
N LEU A 101 -1.44 19.99 -7.20
CA LEU A 101 -2.24 19.67 -8.40
C LEU A 101 -1.44 19.83 -9.71
N VAL A 102 -0.52 20.79 -9.77
CA VAL A 102 0.36 21.05 -10.92
C VAL A 102 1.49 20.03 -11.09
N LYS A 103 1.75 19.20 -10.07
CA LYS A 103 2.76 18.13 -10.10
C LYS A 103 2.13 16.74 -10.12
N LEU A 104 0.82 16.64 -10.36
CA LEU A 104 0.19 15.35 -10.62
C LEU A 104 0.88 14.69 -11.82
N ARG A 105 1.04 13.38 -11.75
CA ARG A 105 1.68 12.62 -12.83
C ARG A 105 0.74 12.52 -14.03
N ASP A 106 1.32 12.64 -15.23
CA ASP A 106 0.60 12.50 -16.50
C ASP A 106 -0.64 13.43 -16.59
N LEU A 107 -0.47 14.73 -16.26
CA LEU A 107 -1.54 15.75 -16.31
C LEU A 107 -2.22 15.86 -17.69
N ASP A 108 -1.51 15.48 -18.76
CA ASP A 108 -1.97 15.46 -20.14
C ASP A 108 -2.86 14.23 -20.48
N LYS A 109 -3.00 13.26 -19.57
CA LYS A 109 -3.68 11.98 -19.80
C LYS A 109 -4.73 11.69 -18.74
N PHE A 110 -5.65 10.76 -18.99
CA PHE A 110 -6.63 10.33 -17.98
C PHE A 110 -5.98 9.71 -16.73
N ALA A 111 -4.72 9.29 -16.84
CA ALA A 111 -3.95 8.71 -15.74
C ALA A 111 -3.86 9.63 -14.51
N TYR A 112 -3.82 10.97 -14.65
CA TYR A 112 -3.76 11.88 -13.50
C TYR A 112 -4.93 11.64 -12.52
N LYS A 113 -6.09 11.18 -13.00
CA LYS A 113 -7.27 10.89 -12.16
C LYS A 113 -7.00 9.78 -11.14
N VAL A 114 -6.05 8.88 -11.42
CA VAL A 114 -5.61 7.83 -10.48
C VAL A 114 -4.66 8.39 -9.42
N ASP A 115 -3.75 9.30 -9.80
CA ASP A 115 -2.87 9.98 -8.84
C ASP A 115 -3.68 10.87 -7.89
N LEU A 116 -4.61 11.67 -8.45
CA LEU A 116 -5.54 12.47 -7.67
C LEU A 116 -6.38 11.61 -6.72
N LEU A 117 -6.94 10.49 -7.21
CA LEU A 117 -7.67 9.53 -6.37
C LEU A 117 -6.81 9.02 -5.22
N TYR A 118 -5.60 8.54 -5.52
CA TYR A 118 -4.70 7.95 -4.56
C TYR A 118 -4.33 8.96 -3.47
N GLN A 119 -4.01 10.20 -3.85
CA GLN A 119 -3.66 11.25 -2.89
C GLN A 119 -4.87 11.72 -2.07
N SER A 120 -6.04 11.89 -2.70
CA SER A 120 -7.29 12.24 -1.99
C SER A 120 -7.67 11.18 -0.96
N LEU A 121 -7.63 9.89 -1.32
CA LEU A 121 -7.87 8.79 -0.39
C LEU A 121 -6.90 8.82 0.80
N LYS A 122 -5.62 9.06 0.55
CA LYS A 122 -4.58 9.11 1.60
C LYS A 122 -4.75 10.29 2.55
N ASN A 123 -5.21 11.43 2.04
CA ASN A 123 -5.38 12.65 2.83
C ASN A 123 -6.72 12.68 3.58
N SER A 124 -7.76 12.03 3.04
CA SER A 124 -9.09 11.97 3.63
C SER A 124 -9.14 11.02 4.83
N LYS A 125 -9.84 11.43 5.89
CA LYS A 125 -10.10 10.60 7.08
C LYS A 125 -11.38 9.79 6.96
N LYS A 126 -12.36 10.31 6.22
CA LYS A 126 -13.67 9.68 6.00
C LYS A 126 -13.97 9.69 4.50
N THR A 127 -13.81 8.54 3.88
CA THR A 127 -14.25 8.28 2.49
C THR A 127 -15.56 7.51 2.52
N VAL A 128 -16.52 7.90 1.68
CA VAL A 128 -17.79 7.16 1.52
C VAL A 128 -18.13 6.98 0.05
N GLU A 129 -18.91 5.95 -0.24
CA GLU A 129 -19.45 5.68 -1.57
C GLU A 129 -20.94 6.04 -1.60
N VAL A 130 -21.38 6.70 -2.66
CA VAL A 130 -22.78 7.03 -2.95
C VAL A 130 -23.17 6.31 -4.23
N PRO A 131 -24.35 5.67 -4.30
CA PRO A 131 -24.73 4.93 -5.49
C PRO A 131 -24.84 5.85 -6.71
N LEU A 132 -24.32 5.37 -7.84
CA LEU A 132 -24.36 6.07 -9.11
C LEU A 132 -24.91 5.15 -10.19
N GLU A 133 -26.04 5.53 -10.77
CA GLU A 133 -26.53 4.95 -12.02
C GLU A 133 -25.86 5.67 -13.19
N PHE A 134 -24.84 5.04 -13.75
CA PHE A 134 -24.09 5.60 -14.86
C PHE A 134 -24.94 5.51 -16.13
N ALA A 135 -25.18 6.64 -16.78
CA ALA A 135 -26.03 6.72 -17.96
C ALA A 135 -25.22 6.47 -19.25
N SER A 136 -25.90 6.08 -20.33
CA SER A 136 -25.28 6.07 -21.65
C SER A 136 -25.09 7.46 -22.22
N ARG A 137 -24.07 7.58 -23.07
CA ARG A 137 -23.82 8.79 -23.84
C ARG A 137 -24.91 9.00 -24.87
N THR A 138 -25.27 10.26 -25.04
CA THR A 138 -26.26 10.69 -26.02
C THR A 138 -25.71 10.81 -27.43
N LYS A 139 -24.44 11.22 -27.66
CA LYS A 139 -23.94 11.50 -29.03
C LYS A 139 -22.47 11.18 -29.36
N ASP A 140 -21.54 11.05 -28.41
CA ASP A 140 -20.09 11.04 -28.72
C ASP A 140 -19.32 9.73 -28.45
N LYS A 141 -18.34 9.45 -29.33
CA LYS A 141 -17.36 8.35 -29.18
C LYS A 141 -16.42 8.59 -27.98
N SER A 142 -15.92 7.49 -27.39
CA SER A 142 -15.00 7.54 -26.25
C SER A 142 -13.65 8.15 -26.61
N LYS A 143 -13.24 9.19 -25.88
CA LYS A 143 -11.85 9.68 -25.87
C LYS A 143 -10.90 8.73 -25.13
N PHE A 144 -11.44 7.88 -24.25
CA PHE A 144 -10.67 6.86 -23.54
C PHE A 144 -10.37 5.69 -24.48
N ASN A 145 -9.08 5.46 -24.75
CA ASN A 145 -8.56 4.45 -25.67
C ASN A 145 -7.56 3.52 -24.97
N TRP A 146 -7.00 2.56 -25.72
CA TRP A 146 -6.03 1.59 -25.18
C TRP A 146 -4.78 2.25 -24.55
N LYS A 147 -4.25 3.32 -25.15
CA LYS A 147 -3.07 4.02 -24.63
C LYS A 147 -3.36 4.67 -23.28
N GLU A 148 -4.54 5.27 -23.13
CA GLU A 148 -5.01 5.84 -21.85
C GLU A 148 -5.14 4.76 -20.77
N MET A 149 -5.67 3.60 -21.13
CA MET A 149 -5.79 2.47 -20.20
C MET A 149 -4.42 1.98 -19.72
N VAL A 150 -3.47 1.80 -20.64
CA VAL A 150 -2.09 1.39 -20.30
C VAL A 150 -1.41 2.43 -19.40
N ALA A 151 -1.55 3.72 -19.71
CA ALA A 151 -1.00 4.80 -18.88
C ALA A 151 -1.60 4.78 -17.47
N THR A 152 -2.92 4.63 -17.37
CA THR A 152 -3.67 4.54 -16.10
C THR A 152 -3.19 3.35 -15.26
N PHE A 153 -3.06 2.17 -15.85
CA PHE A 153 -2.60 0.98 -15.13
C PHE A 153 -1.13 1.06 -14.73
N LYS A 154 -0.26 1.55 -15.60
CA LYS A 154 1.15 1.79 -15.28
C LYS A 154 1.28 2.73 -14.08
N LEU A 155 0.54 3.82 -14.07
CA LEU A 155 0.56 4.78 -12.96
C LEU A 155 0.00 4.16 -11.68
N ALA A 156 -1.09 3.40 -11.75
CA ALA A 156 -1.63 2.66 -10.61
C ALA A 156 -0.59 1.70 -10.01
N ILE A 157 0.15 0.95 -10.85
CA ILE A 157 1.26 0.08 -10.41
C ILE A 157 2.33 0.88 -9.69
N ILE A 158 2.80 1.98 -10.28
CA ILE A 158 3.84 2.82 -9.68
C ILE A 158 3.38 3.35 -8.32
N LEU A 159 2.14 3.80 -8.19
CA LEU A 159 1.58 4.31 -6.93
C LEU A 159 1.43 3.19 -5.89
N GLY A 160 0.91 2.03 -6.29
CA GLY A 160 0.81 0.84 -5.43
C GLY A 160 2.17 0.37 -4.91
N ILE A 161 3.19 0.36 -5.78
CA ILE A 161 4.58 0.05 -5.38
C ILE A 161 5.14 1.14 -4.46
N LYS A 162 4.93 2.43 -4.77
CA LYS A 162 5.42 3.55 -3.95
C LYS A 162 4.89 3.47 -2.52
N ASP A 163 3.61 3.12 -2.37
CA ASP A 163 2.97 2.92 -1.07
C ASP A 163 3.62 1.80 -0.24
N LYS A 164 4.09 0.75 -0.93
CA LYS A 164 4.67 -0.47 -0.33
C LYS A 164 6.19 -0.52 -0.42
N GLN A 165 6.82 0.55 -0.91
CA GLN A 165 8.25 0.60 -1.21
C GLN A 165 9.08 0.25 0.02
N ARG A 166 8.68 0.71 1.20
CA ARG A 166 9.36 0.41 2.46
C ARG A 166 9.32 -1.08 2.80
N PHE A 167 8.18 -1.73 2.60
CA PHE A 167 8.05 -3.19 2.81
C PHE A 167 8.86 -3.98 1.78
N ILE A 168 8.85 -3.55 0.52
CA ILE A 168 9.64 -4.19 -0.54
C ILE A 168 11.15 -4.07 -0.23
N LYS A 169 11.63 -2.86 0.11
CA LYS A 169 13.02 -2.66 0.54
C LYS A 169 13.38 -3.52 1.73
N PHE A 170 12.50 -3.58 2.74
CA PHE A 170 12.69 -4.45 3.89
C PHE A 170 12.86 -5.93 3.50
N GLY A 171 12.03 -6.44 2.58
CA GLY A 171 12.16 -7.80 2.05
C GLY A 171 13.48 -8.03 1.29
N VAL A 172 13.89 -7.06 0.47
CA VAL A 172 15.18 -7.11 -0.26
C VAL A 172 16.37 -7.12 0.70
N VAL A 173 16.32 -6.31 1.76
CA VAL A 173 17.35 -6.31 2.81
C VAL A 173 17.38 -7.67 3.50
N GLY A 174 16.23 -8.23 3.91
CA GLY A 174 16.17 -9.55 4.52
C GLY A 174 16.77 -10.66 3.64
N PHE A 175 16.48 -10.65 2.33
CA PHE A 175 17.08 -11.58 1.37
C PHE A 175 18.60 -11.36 1.21
N THR A 176 19.05 -10.11 1.20
CA THR A 176 20.48 -9.77 1.18
C THR A 176 21.18 -10.30 2.43
N GLY A 177 20.56 -10.14 3.60
CA GLY A 177 21.03 -10.73 4.86
C GLY A 177 21.16 -12.24 4.79
N PHE A 178 20.18 -12.94 4.18
CA PHE A 178 20.27 -14.38 3.96
C PHE A 178 21.50 -14.76 3.10
N LEU A 179 21.77 -14.03 2.02
CA LEU A 179 22.95 -14.26 1.19
C LEU A 179 24.26 -13.99 1.95
N VAL A 180 24.31 -12.90 2.74
CA VAL A 180 25.47 -12.58 3.59
C VAL A 180 25.71 -13.69 4.60
N ASN A 181 24.66 -14.23 5.21
CA ASN A 181 24.75 -15.34 6.16
C ASN A 181 25.30 -16.61 5.47
N TYR A 182 24.72 -17.00 4.35
CA TYR A 182 25.12 -18.19 3.61
C TYR A 182 26.59 -18.10 3.14
N LEU A 183 26.95 -17.01 2.48
CA LEU A 183 28.32 -16.81 1.97
C LEU A 183 29.34 -16.66 3.11
N GLY A 184 28.96 -15.98 4.20
CA GLY A 184 29.80 -15.84 5.39
C GLY A 184 30.07 -17.19 6.06
N LEU A 185 29.05 -18.04 6.17
CA LEU A 185 29.18 -19.39 6.72
C LEU A 185 30.16 -20.22 5.89
N GLU A 186 29.98 -20.28 4.57
CA GLU A 186 30.85 -21.04 3.66
C GLU A 186 32.30 -20.53 3.70
N PHE A 187 32.50 -19.21 3.73
CA PHE A 187 33.82 -18.60 3.85
C PHE A 187 34.50 -18.97 5.16
N LEU A 188 33.82 -18.82 6.30
CA LEU A 188 34.37 -19.13 7.62
C LEU A 188 34.66 -20.62 7.79
N LYS A 189 33.81 -21.50 7.23
CA LYS A 189 34.05 -22.95 7.18
C LYS A 189 35.32 -23.29 6.41
N ARG A 190 35.58 -22.62 5.27
CA ARG A 190 36.81 -22.79 4.49
C ARG A 190 38.06 -22.29 5.23
N MET A 191 37.91 -21.32 6.13
CA MET A 191 38.98 -20.87 7.02
C MET A 191 39.26 -21.82 8.20
N GLY A 192 38.55 -22.96 8.27
CA GLY A 192 38.77 -23.97 9.30
C GLY A 192 37.98 -23.76 10.59
N LEU A 193 37.04 -22.80 10.64
CA LEU A 193 36.17 -22.66 11.80
C LEU A 193 35.22 -23.87 11.94
N THR A 194 34.93 -24.25 13.17
CA THR A 194 33.88 -25.24 13.45
C THR A 194 32.52 -24.71 13.00
N THR A 195 31.59 -25.61 12.69
CA THR A 195 30.25 -25.23 12.22
C THR A 195 29.53 -24.31 13.20
N TYR A 196 29.71 -24.53 14.51
CA TYR A 196 29.12 -23.66 15.53
C TYR A 196 29.61 -22.21 15.44
N TRP A 197 30.93 -22.00 15.46
CA TRP A 197 31.50 -20.65 15.40
C TRP A 197 31.25 -19.97 14.05
N ALA A 198 31.34 -20.72 12.94
CA ALA A 198 31.06 -20.19 11.62
C ALA A 198 29.60 -19.71 11.50
N THR A 199 28.63 -20.49 11.98
CA THR A 199 27.21 -20.10 11.99
C THR A 199 26.97 -18.88 12.88
N LEU A 200 27.58 -18.82 14.07
CA LEU A 200 27.42 -17.69 14.99
C LEU A 200 27.88 -16.38 14.34
N PHE A 201 29.11 -16.34 13.82
CA PHE A 201 29.66 -15.13 13.21
C PHE A 201 28.96 -14.76 11.90
N ALA A 202 28.62 -15.73 11.05
CA ALA A 202 27.86 -15.46 9.83
C ALA A 202 26.46 -14.89 10.13
N THR A 203 25.83 -15.33 11.22
CA THR A 203 24.54 -14.79 11.68
C THR A 203 24.68 -13.36 12.14
N GLU A 204 25.71 -13.05 12.93
CA GLU A 204 25.95 -11.67 13.37
C GLU A 204 26.30 -10.74 12.20
N MET A 205 27.12 -11.20 11.23
CA MET A 205 27.41 -10.45 10.00
C MET A 205 26.12 -10.11 9.22
N SER A 206 25.19 -11.06 9.14
CA SER A 206 23.88 -10.86 8.50
C SER A 206 23.03 -9.84 9.25
N ILE A 207 22.97 -9.93 10.58
CA ILE A 207 22.24 -8.98 11.44
C ILE A 207 22.80 -7.57 11.28
N ILE A 208 24.12 -7.41 11.32
CA ILE A 208 24.81 -6.12 11.11
C ILE A 208 24.50 -5.56 9.72
N SER A 209 24.64 -6.37 8.67
CA SER A 209 24.31 -5.99 7.29
C SER A 209 22.86 -5.51 7.17
N ASN A 210 21.91 -6.27 7.72
CA ASN A 210 20.49 -5.92 7.70
C ASN A 210 20.20 -4.62 8.45
N PHE A 211 20.82 -4.39 9.61
CA PHE A 211 20.65 -3.15 10.35
C PHE A 211 21.17 -1.94 9.56
N ILE A 212 22.38 -2.05 9.00
CA ILE A 212 23.00 -0.97 8.22
C ILE A 212 22.15 -0.65 6.99
N LEU A 213 21.79 -1.64 6.18
CA LEU A 213 20.99 -1.45 4.97
C LEU A 213 19.61 -0.89 5.29
N ASN A 214 18.97 -1.35 6.37
CA ASN A 214 17.71 -0.77 6.81
C ASN A 214 17.87 0.71 7.22
N ASN A 215 18.94 1.07 7.93
CA ASN A 215 19.18 2.42 8.40
C ASN A 215 19.48 3.42 7.27
N ILE A 216 20.25 3.01 6.27
CA ILE A 216 20.67 3.90 5.16
C ILE A 216 19.70 3.89 3.99
N TRP A 217 18.89 2.84 3.79
CA TRP A 217 18.08 2.68 2.58
C TRP A 217 16.58 2.46 2.83
N THR A 218 16.19 1.48 3.67
CA THR A 218 14.77 1.18 3.96
C THR A 218 14.09 2.32 4.70
N PHE A 219 14.77 2.84 5.72
CA PHE A 219 14.30 3.88 6.63
C PHE A 219 15.13 5.16 6.49
N LYS A 220 15.56 5.48 5.27
CA LYS A 220 16.41 6.64 4.96
C LYS A 220 15.85 7.99 5.45
N ASP A 221 14.53 8.09 5.57
CA ASP A 221 13.83 9.29 6.07
C ASP A 221 13.91 9.44 7.60
N LYS A 222 14.37 8.40 8.30
CA LYS A 222 14.52 8.29 9.76
C LYS A 222 15.89 7.73 10.14
N THR A 223 16.92 7.97 9.32
CA THR A 223 18.27 7.46 9.56
C THR A 223 18.78 7.86 10.95
N ILE A 224 19.28 6.87 11.66
CA ILE A 224 19.88 7.01 12.99
C ILE A 224 21.37 7.33 12.78
N THR A 225 21.81 8.50 13.24
CA THR A 225 23.18 9.00 13.04
C THR A 225 23.99 9.11 14.34
N SER A 226 23.32 9.38 15.46
CA SER A 226 23.96 9.49 16.78
C SER A 226 24.50 8.13 17.24
N VAL A 227 25.77 8.08 17.65
CA VAL A 227 26.45 6.84 18.09
C VAL A 227 25.67 6.14 19.22
N LYS A 228 25.18 6.92 20.20
CA LYS A 228 24.39 6.39 21.31
C LYS A 228 23.10 5.73 20.82
N ASP A 229 22.42 6.36 19.87
CA ASP A 229 21.18 5.84 19.31
C ASP A 229 21.44 4.63 18.40
N VAL A 230 22.54 4.63 17.64
CA VAL A 230 22.96 3.47 16.84
C VAL A 230 23.14 2.25 17.74
N ILE A 231 23.89 2.36 18.83
CA ILE A 231 24.11 1.25 19.78
C ILE A 231 22.79 0.77 20.39
N MET A 232 21.97 1.70 20.89
CA MET A 232 20.69 1.39 21.52
C MET A 232 19.71 0.70 20.55
N GLN A 233 19.63 1.19 19.32
CA GLN A 233 18.70 0.66 18.32
C GLN A 233 19.22 -0.64 17.70
N PHE A 234 20.54 -0.80 17.57
CA PHE A 234 21.15 -2.05 17.20
C PHE A 234 20.88 -3.14 18.24
N ALA A 235 20.99 -2.84 19.54
CA ALA A 235 20.66 -3.78 20.61
C ALA A 235 19.19 -4.24 20.53
N LYS A 236 18.24 -3.32 20.30
CA LYS A 236 16.82 -3.66 20.09
C LYS A 236 16.60 -4.50 18.82
N PHE A 237 17.33 -4.19 17.76
CA PHE A 237 17.28 -4.94 16.50
C PHE A 237 17.77 -6.37 16.69
N ASN A 238 18.91 -6.55 17.36
CA ASN A 238 19.47 -7.86 17.67
C ASN A 238 18.52 -8.66 18.56
N LEU A 239 17.98 -8.05 19.62
CA LEU A 239 16.97 -8.67 20.49
C LEU A 239 15.72 -9.09 19.71
N SER A 240 15.23 -8.26 18.79
CA SER A 240 14.08 -8.61 17.95
C SER A 240 14.36 -9.78 17.01
N SER A 241 15.62 -9.98 16.61
CA SER A 241 16.02 -11.06 15.71
C SER A 241 15.95 -12.44 16.40
N LEU A 242 16.06 -12.49 17.74
CA LEU A 242 15.88 -13.72 18.52
C LEU A 242 14.45 -14.28 18.45
N PHE A 243 13.46 -13.43 18.16
CA PHE A 243 12.07 -13.88 18.01
C PHE A 243 11.93 -14.95 16.93
N ALA A 244 12.62 -14.80 15.80
CA ALA A 244 12.58 -15.77 14.71
C ALA A 244 13.14 -17.13 15.14
N VAL A 245 14.23 -17.13 15.93
CA VAL A 245 14.91 -18.33 16.43
C VAL A 245 14.00 -19.14 17.36
N ILE A 246 13.16 -18.46 18.14
CA ILE A 246 12.22 -19.12 19.06
C ILE A 246 10.95 -19.58 18.31
N VAL A 247 10.39 -18.73 17.45
CA VAL A 247 9.07 -18.98 16.85
C VAL A 247 9.12 -19.97 15.70
N GLN A 248 10.17 -19.98 14.88
CA GLN A 248 10.25 -20.92 13.76
C GLN A 248 10.19 -22.38 14.20
N PRO A 249 11.00 -22.86 15.18
CA PRO A 249 10.90 -24.22 15.66
C PRO A 249 9.52 -24.57 16.23
N LEU A 250 8.89 -23.64 16.96
CA LEU A 250 7.56 -23.85 17.54
C LEU A 250 6.48 -24.05 16.45
N VAL A 251 6.49 -23.20 15.43
CA VAL A 251 5.53 -23.29 14.31
C VAL A 251 5.75 -24.59 13.52
N VAL A 252 7.01 -24.93 13.22
CA VAL A 252 7.34 -26.16 12.48
C VAL A 252 6.95 -27.39 13.28
N ASN A 253 7.29 -27.43 14.57
CA ASN A 253 6.95 -28.55 15.45
C ASN A 253 5.43 -28.72 15.61
N GLY A 254 4.70 -27.61 15.74
CA GLY A 254 3.23 -27.63 15.74
C GLY A 254 2.66 -28.19 14.43
N ALA A 255 3.19 -27.76 13.29
CA ALA A 255 2.76 -28.26 11.98
C ALA A 255 3.04 -29.77 11.81
N THR A 256 4.22 -30.24 12.20
CA THR A 256 4.55 -31.67 12.11
C THR A 256 3.73 -32.53 13.07
N THR A 257 3.35 -31.98 14.23
CA THR A 257 2.49 -32.68 15.20
C THR A 257 1.04 -32.79 14.70
N LEU A 258 0.52 -31.75 14.05
CA LEU A 258 -0.87 -31.71 13.58
C LEU A 258 -1.11 -32.44 12.25
N PHE A 259 -0.14 -32.35 11.33
CA PHE A 259 -0.31 -32.81 9.94
C PHE A 259 0.60 -34.00 9.60
N GLY A 260 1.44 -34.44 10.52
CA GLY A 260 2.43 -35.49 10.31
C GLY A 260 3.80 -34.93 9.92
N ASP A 261 4.86 -35.69 10.25
CA ASP A 261 6.23 -35.24 10.04
C ASP A 261 6.76 -35.66 8.66
N THR A 262 6.54 -34.80 7.66
CA THR A 262 7.09 -34.97 6.30
C THR A 262 7.92 -33.78 5.87
N SER A 263 8.83 -33.98 4.91
CA SER A 263 9.65 -32.88 4.35
C SER A 263 8.80 -31.73 3.80
N LEU A 264 7.66 -32.04 3.19
CA LEU A 264 6.73 -31.04 2.67
C LEU A 264 6.11 -30.20 3.80
N ILE A 265 5.71 -30.84 4.89
CA ILE A 265 5.09 -30.16 6.04
C ILE A 265 6.12 -29.31 6.78
N ARG A 266 7.36 -29.79 6.96
CA ARG A 266 8.45 -28.98 7.52
C ARG A 266 8.73 -27.75 6.67
N LEU A 267 8.82 -27.91 5.34
CA LEU A 267 9.02 -26.79 4.41
C LEU A 267 7.84 -25.80 4.46
N ALA A 268 6.60 -26.30 4.40
CA ALA A 268 5.41 -25.47 4.50
C ALA A 268 5.36 -24.71 5.84
N GLY A 269 5.69 -25.37 6.96
CA GLY A 269 5.78 -24.77 8.27
C GLY A 269 6.85 -23.68 8.36
N LEU A 270 8.03 -23.91 7.76
CA LEU A 270 9.10 -22.91 7.69
C LEU A 270 8.69 -21.68 6.87
N LEU A 271 8.09 -21.88 5.70
CA LEU A 271 7.61 -20.79 4.85
C LEU A 271 6.48 -20.02 5.53
N PHE A 272 5.56 -20.72 6.20
CA PHE A 272 4.50 -20.10 6.99
C PHE A 272 5.08 -19.25 8.13
N ALA A 273 5.98 -19.81 8.94
CA ALA A 273 6.63 -19.09 10.03
C ALA A 273 7.37 -17.84 9.50
N LEU A 274 8.10 -17.97 8.38
CA LEU A 274 8.83 -16.87 7.80
C LEU A 274 7.91 -15.76 7.28
N PHE A 275 7.00 -16.08 6.36
CA PHE A 275 6.23 -15.08 5.62
C PHE A 275 5.03 -14.53 6.38
N LEU A 276 4.42 -15.34 7.26
CA LEU A 276 3.20 -14.95 7.96
C LEU A 276 3.42 -14.59 9.43
N VAL A 277 4.58 -14.93 10.01
CA VAL A 277 4.87 -14.61 11.41
C VAL A 277 6.09 -13.70 11.55
N VAL A 278 7.27 -14.15 11.14
CA VAL A 278 8.54 -13.45 11.38
C VAL A 278 8.65 -12.15 10.57
N VAL A 279 8.40 -12.19 9.26
CA VAL A 279 8.49 -11.01 8.38
C VAL A 279 7.51 -9.91 8.83
N PRO A 280 6.21 -10.20 9.07
CA PRO A 280 5.28 -9.21 9.60
C PRO A 280 5.68 -8.67 10.98
N TYR A 281 6.09 -9.56 11.90
CA TYR A 281 6.54 -9.16 13.24
C TYR A 281 7.71 -8.18 13.18
N ASN A 282 8.78 -8.55 12.46
CA ASN A 282 9.97 -7.70 12.32
C ASN A 282 9.61 -6.36 11.68
N TYR A 283 8.80 -6.36 10.61
CA TYR A 283 8.38 -5.12 9.98
C TYR A 283 7.61 -4.21 10.96
N ILE A 284 6.71 -4.76 11.77
CA ILE A 284 5.97 -4.00 12.81
C ILE A 284 6.93 -3.44 13.86
N VAL A 285 7.81 -4.28 14.43
CA VAL A 285 8.77 -3.87 15.46
C VAL A 285 9.69 -2.75 14.96
N TYR A 286 10.14 -2.86 13.71
CA TYR A 286 11.07 -1.88 13.12
C TYR A 286 10.38 -0.53 12.93
N ASN A 287 9.12 -0.54 12.46
CA ASN A 287 8.35 0.69 12.26
C ASN A 287 7.85 1.31 13.59
N LEU A 288 7.61 0.53 14.65
CA LEU A 288 7.12 1.05 15.93
C LEU A 288 8.23 1.45 16.91
N PHE A 289 9.27 0.62 17.05
CA PHE A 289 10.23 0.76 18.16
C PHE A 289 11.61 1.23 17.71
N ILE A 290 12.08 0.76 16.55
CA ILE A 290 13.45 1.04 16.07
C ILE A 290 13.49 2.39 15.34
N TRP A 291 12.88 2.48 14.15
CA TRP A 291 12.86 3.69 13.32
C TRP A 291 11.61 4.57 13.54
N ARG A 292 10.63 4.10 14.33
CA ARG A 292 9.48 4.89 14.83
C ARG A 292 8.74 5.67 13.74
N THR A 293 8.53 5.04 12.61
CA THR A 293 7.83 5.59 11.44
C THR A 293 6.31 5.53 11.61
N TRP A 294 5.81 4.58 12.40
CA TRP A 294 4.40 4.43 12.72
C TRP A 294 4.09 5.10 14.05
N LYS A 295 2.95 5.79 14.12
CA LYS A 295 2.43 6.31 15.39
C LYS A 295 1.73 5.16 16.10
N ILE A 296 2.09 4.91 17.35
CA ILE A 296 1.37 3.96 18.20
C ILE A 296 -0.09 4.47 18.31
N PRO A 297 -1.09 3.62 18.04
CA PRO A 297 -2.49 3.98 18.24
C PRO A 297 -2.71 4.54 19.64
N LYS A 298 -3.49 5.62 19.78
CA LYS A 298 -3.73 6.31 21.07
C LYS A 298 -4.21 5.38 22.20
N PHE A 299 -4.73 4.19 21.89
CA PHE A 299 -5.17 3.17 22.85
C PHE A 299 -4.10 2.72 23.85
N PHE A 300 -2.80 2.89 23.55
CA PHE A 300 -1.71 2.52 24.46
C PHE A 300 -1.11 3.70 25.25
N LYS A 301 -1.64 4.91 25.09
CA LYS A 301 -1.33 6.00 26.01
C LYS A 301 -2.21 5.81 27.24
N ARG A 302 -1.65 5.25 28.31
CA ARG A 302 -2.17 5.54 29.66
C ARG A 302 -1.91 7.03 29.88
N ASP A 303 -2.99 7.76 30.17
CA ASP A 303 -2.94 9.14 30.65
C ASP A 303 -2.16 9.22 31.97
#